data_AF-A0A2W6CQT1-F1
#
_entry.id   AF-A0A2W6CQT1-F1
#
_cell.length_a   1.000
_cell.length_b   1.000
_cell.length_c   1.000
_cell.angle_alpha   90.00
_cell.angle_beta   90.00
_cell.angle_gamma   90.00
#
_symmetry.space_group_name_H-M   'P 1'
#
loop_
_entity.id
_entity.type
_entity.pdbx_description
1 polymer ?
#
loop_
_entity_poly.entity_id
_entity_poly.type
_entity_poly.pdbx_seq_one_letter_code
_entity_poly.pdbx_strand_id
1 'polypeptide(L)'
;MPTSAWTHSDATIDTLALEAIGHVRWWPSDRRKATLHQILVHVIAETHRHAGHADIVREFIDGTVGLRHGNDNMAPGDQAWWTDYHNRLELAAHQAGRG
;
A
#
# COMPACT_ATOMS: atom_id res chain seq x y z
N MET A 1 19.78 6.22 -13.76
CA MET A 1 20.42 7.20 -12.87
C MET A 1 19.43 7.54 -11.77
N PRO A 2 19.73 7.34 -10.48
CA PRO A 2 18.86 7.81 -9.41
C PRO A 2 18.63 9.31 -9.59
N THR A 3 17.39 9.77 -9.36
CA THR A 3 17.06 11.19 -9.50
C THR A 3 17.82 12.01 -8.46
N SER A 4 18.00 13.32 -8.68
CA SER A 4 18.61 14.22 -7.68
C SER A 4 17.92 14.15 -6.31
N ALA A 5 16.63 13.82 -6.27
CA ALA A 5 15.90 13.65 -5.03
C ALA A 5 16.35 12.38 -4.26
N TRP A 6 16.59 11.28 -4.96
CA TRP A 6 17.03 10.03 -4.33
C TRP A 6 18.42 10.15 -3.73
N THR A 7 19.39 10.69 -4.48
CA THR A 7 20.74 10.93 -3.95
C THR A 7 20.72 11.83 -2.70
N HIS A 8 19.84 12.83 -2.65
CA HIS A 8 19.72 13.69 -1.47
C HIS A 8 19.09 12.97 -0.28
N SER A 9 18.04 12.17 -0.51
CA SER A 9 17.43 11.34 0.53
C SER A 9 18.42 10.34 1.10
N ASP A 10 19.16 9.62 0.24
CA ASP A 10 20.16 8.65 0.66
C ASP A 10 21.23 9.30 1.54
N ALA A 11 21.80 10.43 1.08
CA ALA A 11 22.79 11.18 1.87
C ALA A 11 22.22 11.67 3.21
N THR A 12 20.93 12.05 3.27
CA THR A 12 20.27 12.46 4.52
C THR A 12 20.16 11.29 5.50
N ILE A 13 19.77 10.12 4.99
CA ILE A 13 19.60 8.89 5.78
C ILE A 13 20.96 8.41 6.31
N ASP A 14 22.00 8.46 5.48
CA ASP A 14 23.34 8.00 5.85
C ASP A 14 24.04 8.90 6.87
N THR A 15 23.72 10.19 6.89
CA THR A 15 24.48 11.19 7.66
C THR A 15 23.81 11.64 8.96
N LEU A 16 22.48 11.54 9.07
CA LEU A 16 21.74 12.07 10.21
C LEU A 16 21.28 10.97 11.17
N ALA A 17 21.29 11.29 12.47
CA ALA A 17 20.65 10.45 13.49
C ALA A 17 19.12 10.47 13.34
N LEU A 18 18.45 9.42 13.81
CA LEU A 18 17.00 9.28 13.72
C LEU A 18 16.23 10.38 14.47
N GLU A 19 16.83 10.97 15.49
CA GLU A 19 16.30 12.05 16.32
C GLU A 19 16.50 13.43 15.70
N ALA A 20 17.24 13.54 14.59
CA ALA A 20 17.50 14.80 13.91
C ALA A 20 16.17 15.48 13.51
N ILE A 21 16.02 16.74 13.90
CA ILE A 21 14.78 17.51 13.69
C ILE A 21 14.82 18.24 12.35
N GLY A 22 13.89 17.88 11.47
CA GLY A 22 13.57 18.61 10.24
C GLY A 22 12.38 19.56 10.43
N HIS A 23 12.29 20.55 9.54
CA HIS A 23 11.19 21.52 9.50
C HIS A 23 10.45 21.47 8.16
N VAL A 24 9.22 20.96 8.17
CA VAL A 24 8.36 20.87 6.97
C VAL A 24 7.59 22.16 6.78
N ARG A 25 8.04 23.02 5.85
CA ARG A 25 7.57 24.41 5.74
C ARG A 25 6.07 24.57 5.45
N TRP A 26 5.43 23.61 4.81
CA TRP A 26 4.01 23.67 4.45
C TRP A 26 3.08 23.03 5.48
N TRP A 27 3.61 22.49 6.59
CA TRP A 27 2.80 21.98 7.69
C TRP A 27 2.40 23.10 8.66
N PRO A 28 1.28 22.95 9.40
CA PRO A 28 0.91 23.85 10.48
C PRO A 28 2.07 24.10 11.45
N SER A 29 2.19 25.33 11.95
CA SER A 29 3.36 25.80 12.70
C SER A 29 3.61 25.02 14.00
N ASP A 30 2.55 24.53 14.64
CA ASP A 30 2.55 23.68 15.82
C ASP A 30 3.02 22.23 15.53
N ARG A 31 2.99 21.80 14.26
CA ARG A 31 3.33 20.43 13.82
C ARG A 31 4.48 20.33 12.83
N ARG A 32 5.06 21.45 12.39
CA ARG A 32 6.10 21.47 11.35
C ARG A 32 7.44 20.82 11.73
N LYS A 33 7.64 20.47 13.00
CA LYS A 33 8.86 19.79 13.47
C LYS A 33 8.63 18.28 13.44
N ALA A 34 9.49 17.55 12.75
CA ALA A 34 9.47 16.09 12.73
C ALA A 34 10.89 15.54 12.83
N THR A 35 11.05 14.40 13.49
CA THR A 35 12.32 13.68 13.49
C THR A 35 12.51 12.93 12.16
N LEU A 36 13.76 12.63 11.80
CA LEU A 36 14.04 11.76 10.65
C LEU A 36 13.31 10.41 10.78
N HIS A 37 13.27 9.82 11.99
CA HIS A 37 12.48 8.61 12.27
C HIS A 37 11.03 8.76 11.82
N GLN A 38 10.34 9.82 12.27
CA GLN A 38 8.93 10.04 11.97
C GLN A 38 8.69 10.17 10.46
N ILE A 39 9.59 10.86 9.75
CA ILE A 39 9.52 10.99 8.29
C ILE A 39 9.74 9.64 7.59
N LEU A 40 10.72 8.84 8.03
CA LEU A 40 10.99 7.53 7.44
C LEU A 40 9.82 6.57 7.61
N VAL A 41 9.24 6.49 8.82
CA VAL A 41 8.03 5.68 9.06
C VAL A 41 6.86 6.15 8.20
N HIS A 42 6.68 7.47 8.06
CA HIS A 42 5.64 8.03 7.20
C HIS A 42 5.83 7.64 5.72
N VAL A 43 7.04 7.75 5.19
CA VAL A 43 7.35 7.41 3.79
C VAL A 43 7.21 5.90 3.53
N ILE A 44 7.58 5.05 4.49
CA ILE A 44 7.34 3.60 4.41
C ILE A 44 5.84 3.33 4.31
N ALA A 45 5.03 3.90 5.21
CA ALA A 45 3.58 3.71 5.20
C ALA A 45 2.94 4.19 3.90
N GLU A 46 3.37 5.34 3.36
CA GLU A 46 2.86 5.86 2.10
C GLU A 46 3.26 4.99 0.90
N THR A 47 4.51 4.51 0.90
CA THR A 47 5.00 3.60 -0.14
C THR A 47 4.20 2.31 -0.16
N HIS A 48 3.91 1.71 1.00
CA HIS A 48 3.06 0.52 1.10
C HIS A 48 1.64 0.78 0.60
N ARG A 49 1.04 1.94 0.91
CA ARG A 49 -0.29 2.30 0.41
C ARG A 49 -0.31 2.39 -1.12
N HIS A 50 0.67 3.07 -1.70
CA HIS A 50 0.79 3.17 -3.16
C HIS A 50 1.04 1.82 -3.82
N ALA A 51 1.89 0.97 -3.24
CA ALA A 51 2.12 -0.39 -3.73
C ALA A 51 0.82 -1.21 -3.75
N GLY A 52 0.01 -1.13 -2.69
CA GLY A 52 -1.30 -1.79 -2.65
C GLY A 52 -2.28 -1.26 -3.71
N HIS A 53 -2.32 0.07 -3.93
CA HIS A 53 -3.14 0.63 -5.01
C HIS A 53 -2.67 0.17 -6.41
N ALA A 54 -1.35 0.10 -6.63
CA ALA A 54 -0.80 -0.39 -7.89
C ALA A 54 -1.09 -1.88 -8.09
N ASP A 55 -1.12 -2.67 -7.01
CA ASP A 55 -1.47 -4.08 -7.05
C ASP A 55 -2.93 -4.29 -7.47
N ILE A 56 -3.88 -3.51 -6.93
CA ILE A 56 -5.28 -3.53 -7.38
C ILE A 56 -5.37 -3.23 -8.89
N VAL A 57 -4.65 -2.23 -9.38
CA VAL A 57 -4.62 -1.90 -10.81
C VAL A 57 -4.04 -3.06 -11.64
N ARG A 58 -3.00 -3.73 -11.14
CA ARG A 58 -2.43 -4.92 -11.77
C ARG A 58 -3.46 -6.05 -11.86
N GLU A 59 -4.13 -6.38 -10.75
CA GLU A 59 -5.16 -7.44 -10.70
C GLU A 59 -6.30 -7.17 -11.70
N PHE A 60 -6.70 -5.90 -11.89
CA PHE A 60 -7.68 -5.53 -12.92
C PHE A 60 -7.19 -5.73 -14.35
N ILE A 61 -5.89 -5.57 -14.60
CA ILE A 61 -5.31 -5.69 -15.95
C ILE A 61 -5.10 -7.15 -16.33
N ASP A 62 -4.54 -7.96 -15.42
CA ASP A 62 -4.16 -9.35 -15.71
C ASP A 62 -5.19 -10.39 -15.25
N GLY A 63 -6.18 -10.00 -14.45
CA GLY A 63 -7.22 -10.87 -13.92
C GLY A 63 -6.74 -11.87 -12.87
N THR A 64 -5.47 -11.79 -12.45
CA THR A 64 -4.87 -12.64 -11.42
C THR A 64 -4.97 -11.95 -10.06
N VAL A 65 -5.12 -12.74 -9.00
CA VAL A 65 -5.24 -12.23 -7.62
C VAL A 65 -4.14 -12.81 -6.73
N GLY A 66 -3.80 -12.08 -5.68
CA GLY A 66 -2.89 -12.54 -4.64
C GLY A 66 -1.44 -12.05 -4.80
N LEU A 67 -0.62 -12.39 -3.81
CA LEU A 67 0.68 -11.74 -3.56
C LEU A 67 1.76 -12.11 -4.59
N ARG A 68 1.96 -13.40 -4.87
CA ARG A 68 2.92 -13.88 -5.89
C ARG A 68 2.65 -15.34 -6.27
N HIS A 69 3.20 -15.78 -7.39
CA HIS A 69 3.15 -17.18 -7.81
C HIS A 69 3.71 -18.11 -6.71
N GLY A 70 2.92 -19.11 -6.30
CA GLY A 70 3.28 -20.06 -5.24
C GLY A 70 3.14 -19.55 -3.80
N ASN A 71 2.71 -18.30 -3.60
CA ASN A 71 2.31 -17.76 -2.31
C ASN A 71 1.25 -16.68 -2.57
N ASP A 72 0.05 -17.14 -2.88
CA ASP A 72 -1.07 -16.28 -3.28
C ASP A 72 -1.58 -15.41 -2.11
N ASN A 73 -1.38 -15.84 -0.86
CA ASN A 73 -2.03 -15.21 0.30
C ASN A 73 -3.56 -15.13 0.12
N MET A 74 -4.13 -16.09 -0.62
CA MET A 74 -5.55 -16.21 -0.87
C MET A 74 -6.11 -17.39 -0.07
N ALA A 75 -7.41 -17.38 0.19
CA ALA A 75 -8.04 -18.57 0.77
C ALA A 75 -7.95 -19.74 -0.25
N PRO A 76 -7.80 -20.99 0.23
CA PRO A 76 -7.64 -22.13 -0.65
C PRO A 76 -8.89 -22.35 -1.52
N GLY A 77 -8.68 -22.71 -2.77
CA GLY A 77 -9.75 -22.97 -3.75
C GLY A 77 -9.26 -22.67 -5.16
N ASP A 78 -9.72 -23.46 -6.14
CA ASP A 78 -9.45 -23.17 -7.54
C ASP A 78 -10.40 -22.09 -8.09
N GLN A 79 -10.18 -21.69 -9.34
CA GLN A 79 -10.99 -20.65 -9.99
C GLN A 79 -12.48 -21.02 -10.07
N ALA A 80 -12.77 -22.31 -10.27
CA ALA A 80 -14.14 -22.80 -10.40
C ALA A 80 -14.88 -22.70 -9.07
N TRP A 81 -14.21 -23.08 -7.97
CA TRP A 81 -14.73 -22.95 -6.62
C TRP A 81 -15.04 -21.48 -6.25
N TRP A 82 -14.13 -20.55 -6.55
CA TRP A 82 -14.34 -19.13 -6.28
C TRP A 82 -15.50 -18.53 -7.08
N THR A 83 -15.64 -18.95 -8.34
CA THR A 83 -16.75 -18.51 -9.21
C THR A 83 -18.09 -18.98 -8.66
N ASP A 84 -18.19 -20.25 -8.25
CA ASP A 84 -19.41 -20.79 -7.61
C ASP A 84 -19.74 -20.07 -6.30
N TYR A 85 -18.74 -19.86 -5.45
CA TYR A 85 -18.91 -19.14 -4.19
C TYR A 85 -19.44 -17.71 -4.41
N HIS A 86 -18.84 -16.96 -5.34
CA HIS A 86 -19.28 -15.63 -5.72
C HIS A 86 -20.74 -15.62 -6.18
N ASN A 87 -21.13 -16.54 -7.07
CA ASN A 87 -22.49 -16.64 -7.57
C ASN A 87 -23.52 -16.93 -6.46
N ARG A 88 -23.18 -17.82 -5.52
CA ARG A 88 -24.04 -18.10 -4.36
C ARG A 88 -24.19 -16.88 -3.45
N LEU A 89 -23.10 -16.14 -3.21
CA LEU A 89 -23.11 -14.94 -2.39
C LEU A 89 -23.97 -13.83 -3.03
N GLU A 90 -23.80 -13.60 -4.34
CA GLU A 90 -24.56 -12.61 -5.10
C GLU A 90 -26.07 -12.93 -5.08
N LEU A 91 -26.43 -14.21 -5.27
CA LEU A 91 -27.82 -14.66 -5.18
C LEU A 91 -28.42 -14.36 -3.79
N ALA A 92 -27.69 -14.63 -2.71
CA ALA A 92 -28.14 -14.36 -1.35
C ALA A 92 -28.33 -12.85 -1.11
N ALA A 93 -27.42 -12.01 -1.60
CA ALA A 93 -27.52 -10.55 -1.52
C ALA A 93 -28.77 -10.02 -2.24
N HIS A 94 -29.04 -10.52 -3.46
CA HIS A 94 -30.26 -10.17 -4.20
C HIS A 94 -31.55 -10.62 -3.52
N GLN A 95 -31.56 -11.80 -2.88
CA GLN A 95 -32.73 -12.28 -2.13
C GLN A 95 -33.00 -11.42 -0.89
N ALA A 96 -31.96 -11.03 -0.16
CA ALA A 96 -32.07 -10.19 1.02
C ALA A 96 -32.57 -8.77 0.70
N GLY A 97 -32.13 -8.17 -0.41
CA GLY A 97 -32.57 -6.84 -0.84
C GLY A 97 -34.01 -6.76 -1.38
N ARG A 98 -34.69 -7.91 -1.54
CA ARG A 98 -36.09 -8.00 -2.00
C ARG A 98 -37.10 -8.19 -0.87
N GLY A 99 -36.64 -8.39 0.37
CA GLY A 99 -37.48 -8.50 1.57
C GLY A 99 -37.49 -7.20 2.36
#